data_AF-A0A3M2MAU2-F1
#
_entry.id   AF-A0A3M2MAU2-F1
#
_cell.length_a   1.000
_cell.length_b   1.000
_cell.length_c   1.000
_cell.angle_alpha   90.00
_cell.angle_beta   90.00
_cell.angle_gamma   90.00
#
_symmetry.space_group_name_H-M   'P 1'
#
loop_
_entity.id
_entity.type
_entity.pdbx_description
1 polymer ?
#
loop_
_entity_poly.entity_id
_entity_poly.type
_entity_poly.pdbx_seq_one_letter_code
_entity_poly.pdbx_strand_id
1 'polypeptide(L)'
;MKHPKAALAAAVATFALALGGLTGCGAKYAEPFKDAPRSGHDNGVPADLIRMPDGFSNAATKCDHGNRIYTAYHGDQPYGSIAVVPQDPTCRNVTP
;
A
#
# COMPACT_ATOMS: atom_id res chain seq x y z
N MET A 1 43.98 -7.21 25.38
CA MET A 1 44.36 -6.91 23.97
C MET A 1 43.08 -6.57 23.21
N LYS A 2 42.89 -5.30 22.82
CA LYS A 2 41.72 -4.90 22.01
C LYS A 2 41.92 -5.52 20.62
N HIS A 3 40.99 -6.33 20.13
CA HIS A 3 41.08 -6.97 18.82
C HIS A 3 40.55 -6.00 17.74
N PRO A 4 41.39 -5.17 17.09
CA PRO A 4 40.93 -4.14 16.15
C PRO A 4 40.18 -4.75 14.95
N LYS A 5 40.50 -6.00 14.60
CA LYS A 5 39.86 -6.74 13.52
C LYS A 5 38.40 -7.09 13.82
N ALA A 6 38.07 -7.37 15.08
CA ALA A 6 36.70 -7.67 15.49
C ALA A 6 35.83 -6.40 15.52
N ALA A 7 36.41 -5.27 15.95
CA ALA A 7 35.73 -3.97 15.91
C ALA A 7 35.45 -3.51 14.47
N LEU A 8 36.40 -3.72 13.55
CA LEU A 8 36.21 -3.40 12.13
C LEU A 8 35.12 -4.27 11.49
N ALA A 9 35.10 -5.58 11.77
CA ALA A 9 34.08 -6.48 11.25
C ALA A 9 32.66 -6.11 11.72
N ALA A 10 32.50 -5.75 13.00
CA ALA A 10 31.22 -5.30 13.54
C ALA A 10 30.74 -3.99 12.89
N ALA A 11 31.65 -3.04 12.65
CA ALA A 11 31.32 -1.79 11.97
C ALA A 11 30.86 -2.01 10.52
N VAL A 12 31.54 -2.88 9.76
CA VAL A 12 31.14 -3.22 8.38
C VAL A 12 29.78 -3.91 8.34
N ALA A 13 29.52 -4.86 9.24
CA ALA A 13 28.24 -5.56 9.32
C ALA A 13 27.08 -4.59 9.64
N THR A 14 27.29 -3.67 10.58
CA THR A 14 26.29 -2.66 10.96
C THR A 14 26.00 -1.69 9.82
N PHE A 15 27.04 -1.28 9.09
CA PHE A 15 26.91 -0.41 7.93
C PHE A 15 26.17 -1.10 6.78
N ALA A 16 26.48 -2.37 6.50
CA ALA A 16 25.79 -3.17 5.49
C ALA A 16 24.29 -3.35 5.80
N LEU A 17 23.94 -3.59 7.07
CA LEU A 17 22.55 -3.66 7.53
C LEU A 17 21.81 -2.32 7.40
N ALA A 18 22.49 -1.22 7.73
CA ALA A 18 21.92 0.12 7.58
C ALA A 18 21.66 0.49 6.10
N LEU A 19 22.57 0.12 5.20
CA LEU A 19 22.40 0.30 3.76
C LEU A 19 21.32 -0.60 3.16
N GLY A 20 21.24 -1.87 3.60
CA GLY A 20 20.19 -2.79 3.16
C GLY A 20 18.78 -2.38 3.62
N GLY A 21 18.66 -1.74 4.78
CA GLY A 21 17.39 -1.18 5.27
C GLY A 21 16.86 -0.04 4.39
N LEU A 22 17.74 0.76 3.79
CA LEU A 22 17.36 1.89 2.93
C LEU A 22 16.80 1.45 1.57
N THR A 23 17.25 0.31 1.02
CA THR A 23 16.72 -0.22 -0.24
C THR A 23 15.30 -0.77 -0.11
N GLY A 24 14.87 -1.18 1.09
CA GLY A 24 13.51 -1.71 1.33
C GLY A 24 12.40 -0.65 1.30
N CYS A 25 12.70 0.60 1.69
CA CYS A 25 11.73 1.70 1.65
C CYS A 25 11.66 2.42 0.29
N GLY A 26 12.62 2.17 -0.61
CA GLY A 26 12.72 2.84 -1.91
C GLY A 26 11.86 2.22 -3.02
N ALA A 27 11.54 0.92 -2.91
CA ALA A 27 10.88 0.16 -3.97
C ALA A 27 9.49 0.71 -4.35
N LYS A 28 8.76 1.27 -3.36
CA LYS A 28 7.44 1.87 -3.57
C LYS A 28 7.43 3.07 -4.51
N TYR A 29 8.54 3.78 -4.62
CA TYR A 29 8.66 4.97 -5.48
C TYR A 29 8.89 4.62 -6.96
N ALA A 30 9.29 3.38 -7.26
CA ALA A 30 9.57 2.89 -8.61
C ALA A 30 8.40 2.08 -9.20
N GLU A 31 7.31 1.90 -8.45
CA GLU A 31 6.13 1.18 -8.91
C GLU A 31 5.44 1.98 -10.04
N PRO A 32 5.03 1.34 -11.15
CA PRO A 32 4.35 2.02 -12.26
C PRO A 32 3.08 2.76 -11.82
N PHE A 33 2.47 2.32 -10.71
CA PHE A 33 1.19 2.80 -10.19
C PHE A 33 1.31 3.24 -8.73
N LYS A 34 2.27 4.15 -8.47
CA LYS A 34 2.52 4.74 -7.15
C LYS A 34 1.21 5.00 -6.40
N ASP A 35 1.16 4.64 -5.11
CA ASP A 35 0.06 5.03 -4.23
C ASP A 35 -0.26 6.52 -4.44
N ALA A 36 -1.54 6.84 -4.62
CA ALA A 36 -1.97 8.23 -4.69
C ALA A 36 -1.43 8.99 -3.47
N PRO A 37 -0.96 10.24 -3.62
CA PRO A 37 -0.44 11.02 -2.50
C PRO A 37 -1.45 11.02 -1.34
N ARG A 38 -1.08 10.38 -0.23
CA ARG A 38 -1.92 10.37 0.98
C ARG A 38 -1.83 11.76 1.60
N SER A 39 -2.97 12.43 1.74
CA SER A 39 -3.06 13.77 2.35
C SER A 39 -2.81 13.78 3.87
N GLY A 40 -2.35 12.67 4.45
CA GLY A 40 -2.25 12.48 5.91
C GLY A 40 -3.58 12.15 6.59
N HIS A 41 -4.68 12.17 5.84
CA HIS A 41 -6.01 11.78 6.31
C HIS A 41 -6.35 10.39 5.75
N ASP A 42 -5.96 9.35 6.50
CA ASP A 42 -6.46 8.00 6.26
C ASP A 42 -7.64 7.77 7.20
N ASN A 43 -8.76 7.29 6.69
CA ASN A 43 -9.96 6.99 7.48
C ASN A 43 -9.84 5.63 8.21
N GLY A 44 -8.62 5.31 8.67
CA GLY A 44 -8.29 4.24 9.62
C GLY A 44 -8.45 2.78 9.15
N VAL A 45 -9.11 2.51 8.03
CA VAL A 45 -9.53 1.15 7.64
C VAL A 45 -8.89 0.73 6.31
N PRO A 46 -8.30 -0.47 6.16
CA PRO A 46 -7.77 -0.89 4.87
C PRO A 46 -8.88 -1.10 3.84
N ALA A 47 -8.55 -1.02 2.54
CA ALA A 47 -9.45 -1.46 1.48
C ALA A 47 -9.40 -2.99 1.33
N ASP A 48 -10.54 -3.60 1.03
CA ASP A 48 -10.62 -5.00 0.64
C ASP A 48 -10.28 -5.16 -0.84
N LEU A 49 -9.61 -6.26 -1.20
CA LEU A 49 -9.22 -6.56 -2.57
C LEU A 49 -10.09 -7.68 -3.14
N ILE A 50 -10.72 -7.39 -4.27
CA ILE A 50 -11.51 -8.34 -5.06
C ILE A 50 -10.66 -8.76 -6.26
N ARG A 51 -10.28 -10.04 -6.28
CA ARG A 51 -9.49 -10.62 -7.37
C ARG A 51 -10.40 -11.35 -8.34
N MET A 52 -10.18 -11.11 -9.63
CA MET A 52 -10.96 -11.69 -10.71
C MET A 52 -10.08 -12.60 -11.59
N PRO A 53 -10.67 -13.56 -12.32
CA PRO A 53 -9.96 -14.36 -13.30
C PRO A 53 -9.51 -13.51 -14.50
N ASP A 54 -8.64 -14.10 -15.33
CA ASP A 54 -8.12 -13.46 -16.54
C ASP A 54 -9.25 -12.95 -17.46
N GLY A 55 -9.05 -11.76 -18.03
CA GLY A 55 -10.04 -11.07 -18.88
C GLY A 55 -10.99 -10.14 -18.12
N PHE A 56 -10.93 -10.11 -16.78
CA PHE A 56 -11.70 -9.20 -15.93
C PHE A 56 -10.77 -8.35 -15.05
N SER A 57 -11.18 -7.12 -14.73
CA SER A 57 -10.43 -6.24 -13.84
C SER A 57 -10.60 -6.63 -12.38
N ASN A 58 -9.50 -6.56 -11.62
CA ASN A 58 -9.56 -6.55 -10.16
C ASN A 58 -10.21 -5.26 -9.66
N ALA A 59 -10.73 -5.30 -8.43
CA ALA A 59 -11.28 -4.12 -7.77
C ALA A 59 -10.77 -4.00 -6.33
N ALA A 60 -10.71 -2.77 -5.83
CA ALA A 60 -10.57 -2.46 -4.41
C ALA A 60 -11.90 -1.89 -3.91
N THR A 61 -12.32 -2.27 -2.71
CA THR A 61 -13.54 -1.73 -2.09
C THR A 61 -13.29 -1.25 -0.67
N LYS A 62 -13.98 -0.19 -0.28
CA LYS A 62 -13.87 0.35 1.07
C LYS A 62 -15.16 1.06 1.48
N CYS A 63 -15.44 1.05 2.78
CA CYS A 63 -16.51 1.84 3.37
C CYS A 63 -16.04 3.27 3.63
N ASP A 64 -16.88 4.25 3.33
CA ASP A 64 -16.67 5.65 3.67
C ASP A 64 -18.02 6.33 3.93
N HIS A 65 -18.18 6.94 5.11
CA HIS A 65 -19.40 7.64 5.54
C HIS A 65 -20.72 6.84 5.32
N GLY A 66 -20.69 5.52 5.60
CA GLY A 66 -21.85 4.64 5.43
C GLY A 66 -22.11 4.18 3.99
N ASN A 67 -21.28 4.57 3.02
CA ASN A 67 -21.33 4.11 1.64
C ASN A 67 -20.23 3.09 1.38
N ARG A 68 -20.42 2.22 0.39
CA ARG A 68 -19.35 1.37 -0.13
C ARG A 68 -18.89 1.86 -1.49
N ILE A 69 -17.59 2.07 -1.62
CA ILE A 69 -16.94 2.54 -2.85
C ILE A 69 -16.15 1.38 -3.43
N TYR A 70 -16.38 1.08 -4.71
CA TYR A 70 -15.57 0.16 -5.50
C TYR A 70 -14.76 0.96 -6.52
N THR A 71 -13.47 0.66 -6.62
CA THR A 71 -12.60 1.17 -7.69
C THR A 71 -12.02 -0.02 -8.43
N ALA A 72 -12.20 -0.07 -9.75
CA ALA A 72 -11.46 -0.99 -10.60
C ALA A 72 -10.40 -0.22 -11.38
N TYR A 73 -9.22 -0.84 -11.49
CA TYR A 73 -8.10 -0.31 -12.25
C TYR A 73 -7.82 -1.23 -13.44
N HIS A 74 -7.65 -0.62 -14.61
CA HIS A 74 -7.24 -1.27 -15.84
C HIS A 74 -5.74 -0.99 -16.04
N GLY A 75 -4.90 -2.01 -15.93
CA GLY A 75 -3.43 -1.87 -16.00
C GLY A 75 -2.87 -1.30 -17.30
N ASP A 76 -3.71 -1.22 -18.33
CA ASP A 76 -3.42 -0.77 -19.69
C ASP A 76 -3.94 0.65 -20.00
N GLN A 77 -4.74 1.26 -19.11
CA GLN A 77 -5.33 2.59 -19.32
C GLN A 77 -5.26 3.46 -18.06
N PRO A 78 -5.11 4.80 -18.19
CA PRO A 78 -5.07 5.71 -17.05
C PRO A 78 -6.43 5.92 -16.37
N TYR A 79 -7.51 5.35 -16.94
CA TYR A 79 -8.87 5.52 -16.44
C TYR A 79 -9.25 4.40 -15.46
N GLY A 80 -9.57 4.78 -14.23
CA GLY A 80 -10.24 3.90 -13.26
C GLY A 80 -11.76 4.06 -13.37
N SER A 81 -12.49 3.00 -13.04
CA SER A 81 -13.95 3.08 -12.86
C SER A 81 -14.29 3.08 -11.38
N ILE A 82 -15.27 3.90 -11.00
CA ILE A 82 -15.76 4.01 -9.62
C ILE A 82 -17.25 3.69 -9.61
N ALA A 83 -17.65 2.82 -8.69
CA ALA A 83 -19.05 2.57 -8.37
C ALA A 83 -19.30 2.80 -6.88
N VAL A 84 -20.41 3.45 -6.55
CA VAL A 84 -20.78 3.74 -5.16
C VAL A 84 -22.12 3.07 -4.85
N VAL A 85 -22.13 2.26 -3.79
CA VAL A 85 -23.34 1.72 -3.19
C VAL A 85 -23.71 2.64 -2.02
N PRO A 86 -24.75 3.48 -2.17
CA PRO A 86 -25.13 4.42 -1.13
C PRO A 86 -25.77 3.68 0.06
N GLN A 87 -25.47 4.14 1.27
CA GLN A 87 -26.09 3.64 2.51
C GLN A 87 -25.98 2.11 2.70
N ASP A 88 -24.83 1.56 2.33
CA ASP A 88 -24.55 0.14 2.43
C ASP A 88 -24.68 -0.32 3.90
N PRO A 89 -25.59 -1.25 4.22
CA PRO A 89 -25.81 -1.70 5.59
C PRO A 89 -24.56 -2.24 6.28
N THR A 90 -23.60 -2.80 5.54
CA THR A 90 -22.37 -3.33 6.15
C THR A 90 -21.33 -2.25 6.42
N CYS A 91 -21.55 -1.01 5.96
CA CYS A 91 -20.66 0.12 6.19
C CYS A 91 -21.10 1.02 7.37
N ARG A 92 -22.22 0.70 8.02
CA ARG A 92 -22.80 1.54 9.09
C ARG A 92 -21.97 1.63 10.37
N ASN A 93 -21.11 0.65 10.62
CA ASN A 93 -20.28 0.57 11.83
C ASN A 93 -18.80 0.88 11.55
N VAL A 94 -18.48 1.33 10.33
CA VAL A 94 -17.11 1.69 9.95
C VAL A 94 -16.94 3.18 10.25
N THR A 95 -16.37 3.49 11.41
CA THR A 95 -16.01 4.86 11.78
C THR A 95 -14.84 5.32 10.89
N PRO A 96 -14.93 6.48 10.23
CA PRO A 96 -13.78 7.04 9.51
C PRO A 96 -12.67 7.49 10.46
#